data_AF-A0A139KEH1-F1
#
_entry.id   AF-A0A139KEH1-F1
#
_cell.length_a   1.000
_cell.length_b   1.000
_cell.length_c   1.000
_cell.angle_alpha   90.00
_cell.angle_beta   90.00
_cell.angle_gamma   90.00
#
_symmetry.space_group_name_H-M   'P 1'
#
loop_
_entity.id
_entity.type
_entity.pdbx_description
1 polymer ?
#
loop_
_entity_poly.entity_id
_entity_poly.type
_entity_poly.pdbx_seq_one_letter_code
_entity_poly.pdbx_strand_id
1 'polypeptide(L)'
;KIDKLFPNYSLVKMLFKSEKSKTSEQKPKTVSSPKTNLFPYTEEDAAKFTADLIDGITEEQRSLIVKELCRLNRTDRGGQESVATNLLQILGDADWHWKEWDYWQPRCVSEELWGWHMMFCSPYPDEIDWEKERAKTKPETIVNSLKAQEAKDLIKSYVADDIVIKTKSDVLSFLKNNPELFEKIRDRRIQERWDSKPHRTEASKEEIATLLAWTVWGRMSFIRNVVRCLSLGMKYRVYWLEDHDEEFFKVAKVAKDNPWKHKKILPNFPGGIADVLSD
;
A
#
# COMPACT_ATOMS: atom_id res chain seq x y z
N LYS A 1 -15.15 3.16 67.59
CA LYS A 1 -15.16 1.88 66.84
C LYS A 1 -13.69 1.55 66.56
N ILE A 2 -12.98 0.83 67.45
CA ILE A 2 -13.00 -0.65 67.63
C ILE A 2 -12.65 -1.27 66.27
N ASP A 3 -11.56 -2.00 66.01
CA ASP A 3 -10.57 -2.70 66.84
C ASP A 3 -9.37 -3.02 65.90
N LYS A 4 -8.10 -2.86 66.31
CA LYS A 4 -7.24 -3.83 67.02
C LYS A 4 -6.84 -5.09 66.22
N LEU A 5 -5.52 -5.27 66.14
CA LEU A 5 -4.74 -6.50 66.38
C LEU A 5 -4.56 -7.54 65.24
N PHE A 6 -3.28 -7.67 64.85
CA PHE A 6 -2.52 -8.84 64.30
C PHE A 6 -2.94 -10.21 64.90
N PRO A 7 -2.50 -11.43 64.43
CA PRO A 7 -1.25 -11.78 63.71
C PRO A 7 -1.30 -13.08 62.80
N ASN A 8 -0.12 -13.58 62.42
CA ASN A 8 0.25 -15.00 62.19
C ASN A 8 0.20 -15.63 60.78
N TYR A 9 1.35 -15.51 60.10
CA TYR A 9 2.15 -16.64 59.62
C TYR A 9 1.77 -18.00 60.26
N SER A 10 0.90 -18.79 59.65
CA SER A 10 0.70 -20.20 60.05
C SER A 10 0.07 -21.13 59.00
N LEU A 11 -0.14 -20.70 57.75
CA LEU A 11 -0.84 -21.53 56.75
C LEU A 11 0.05 -22.17 55.67
N VAL A 12 1.34 -21.83 55.59
CA VAL A 12 2.24 -22.37 54.54
C VAL A 12 3.07 -23.57 55.01
N LYS A 13 3.03 -23.92 56.30
CA LYS A 13 3.83 -25.04 56.87
C LYS A 13 3.11 -26.39 57.00
N MET A 14 1.89 -26.54 56.50
CA MET A 14 1.07 -27.75 56.76
C MET A 14 0.74 -28.65 55.56
N LEU A 15 1.46 -28.53 54.43
CA LEU A 15 1.29 -29.47 53.31
C LEU A 15 2.55 -30.23 52.91
N PHE A 16 3.62 -30.16 53.71
CA PHE A 16 4.70 -31.16 53.69
C PHE A 16 4.43 -32.24 54.73
N LYS A 17 3.70 -33.28 54.33
CA LYS A 17 3.83 -34.62 54.95
C LYS A 17 4.36 -35.57 53.88
N SER A 18 5.57 -36.06 54.14
CA SER A 18 6.22 -37.11 53.37
C SER A 18 5.57 -38.45 53.68
N GLU A 19 5.27 -39.24 52.64
CA GLU A 19 5.30 -40.69 52.73
C GLU A 19 6.37 -41.21 51.78
N LYS A 20 7.33 -41.95 52.34
CA LYS A 20 8.36 -42.68 51.61
C LYS A 20 7.76 -43.98 51.11
N SER A 21 7.90 -44.30 49.82
CA SER A 21 8.07 -45.69 49.36
C SER A 21 8.42 -45.80 47.87
N LYS A 22 9.54 -46.51 47.64
CA LYS A 22 10.01 -47.25 46.45
C LYS A 22 10.56 -46.46 45.26
N THR A 23 11.89 -46.39 45.27
CA THR A 23 12.80 -46.16 44.16
C THR A 23 12.54 -47.13 43.01
N SER A 24 12.17 -46.58 41.86
CA SER A 24 12.42 -47.17 40.54
C SER A 24 13.31 -46.16 39.82
N GLU A 25 14.55 -46.56 39.52
CA GLU A 25 15.48 -45.74 38.73
C GLU A 25 14.94 -45.60 37.30
N GLN A 26 14.07 -44.62 37.09
CA GLN A 26 13.86 -44.05 35.77
C GLN A 26 14.94 -42.99 35.56
N LYS A 27 15.87 -43.28 34.64
CA LYS A 27 16.75 -42.26 34.03
C LYS A 27 15.92 -40.99 33.77
N PRO A 28 16.38 -39.80 34.19
CA PRO A 28 15.67 -38.59 33.86
C PRO A 28 15.57 -38.51 32.35
N LYS A 29 14.35 -38.63 31.82
CA LYS A 29 14.07 -38.12 30.48
C LYS A 29 14.39 -36.64 30.59
N THR A 30 15.46 -36.24 29.91
CA THR A 30 15.73 -34.84 29.61
C THR A 30 14.43 -34.29 29.08
N VAL A 31 13.75 -33.47 29.87
CA VAL A 31 12.67 -32.63 29.36
C VAL A 31 13.39 -31.75 28.36
N SER A 32 13.34 -32.13 27.08
CA SER A 32 13.82 -31.26 26.03
C SER A 32 13.01 -29.99 26.21
N SER A 33 13.68 -28.91 26.59
CA SER A 33 13.17 -27.56 26.45
C SER A 33 12.43 -27.51 25.12
N PRO A 34 11.21 -26.94 25.04
CA PRO A 34 10.57 -26.74 23.76
C PRO A 34 11.62 -26.08 22.87
N LYS A 35 11.97 -26.70 21.74
CA LYS A 35 12.73 -25.99 20.71
C LYS A 35 11.80 -24.86 20.31
N THR A 36 11.98 -23.69 20.91
CA THR A 36 11.33 -22.47 20.51
C THR A 36 11.78 -22.28 19.07
N ASN A 37 10.92 -22.64 18.12
CA ASN A 37 11.06 -22.27 16.72
C ASN A 37 10.92 -20.74 16.70
N LEU A 38 11.98 -20.03 17.08
CA LEU A 38 12.05 -18.59 16.98
C LEU A 38 12.04 -18.26 15.49
N PHE A 39 11.17 -17.33 15.11
CA PHE A 39 11.20 -16.79 13.77
C PHE A 39 12.59 -16.18 13.52
N PRO A 40 13.27 -16.50 12.41
CA PRO A 40 14.70 -16.19 12.26
C PRO A 40 14.99 -14.75 11.85
N TYR A 41 13.99 -13.86 11.90
CA TYR A 41 14.10 -12.46 11.48
C TYR A 41 13.51 -11.53 12.53
N THR A 42 14.06 -10.33 12.57
CA THR A 42 13.69 -9.22 13.45
C THR A 42 13.06 -8.08 12.64
N GLU A 43 12.44 -7.13 13.34
CA GLU A 43 11.91 -5.92 12.71
C GLU A 43 13.02 -5.12 11.98
N GLU A 44 14.25 -5.10 12.53
CA GLU A 44 15.41 -4.47 11.91
C GLU A 44 15.82 -5.17 10.60
N ASP A 45 15.66 -6.49 10.49
CA ASP A 45 15.93 -7.22 9.25
C ASP A 45 14.98 -6.78 8.12
N ALA A 46 13.71 -6.51 8.42
CA ALA A 46 12.78 -5.95 7.43
C ALA A 46 13.24 -4.58 6.91
N ALA A 47 13.74 -3.71 7.79
CA ALA A 47 14.30 -2.41 7.40
C ALA A 47 15.57 -2.59 6.55
N LYS A 48 16.53 -3.39 7.01
CA LYS A 48 17.80 -3.65 6.31
C LYS A 48 17.58 -4.21 4.92
N PHE A 49 16.84 -5.31 4.82
CA PHE A 49 16.62 -5.97 3.53
C PHE A 49 15.82 -5.10 2.55
N THR A 50 14.96 -4.21 3.04
CA THR A 50 14.26 -3.26 2.16
C THR A 50 15.20 -2.13 1.72
N ALA A 51 16.01 -1.60 2.64
CA ALA A 51 17.01 -0.58 2.33
C ALA A 51 18.10 -1.07 1.38
N ASP A 52 18.48 -2.36 1.43
CA ASP A 52 19.43 -2.99 0.50
C ASP A 52 18.93 -3.00 -0.96
N LEU A 53 17.63 -2.81 -1.17
CA LEU A 53 17.02 -2.68 -2.49
C LEU A 53 16.99 -1.24 -3.02
N ILE A 54 17.56 -0.28 -2.27
CA ILE A 54 17.71 1.11 -2.71
C ILE A 54 19.10 1.28 -3.35
N ASP A 55 19.12 1.61 -4.63
CA ASP A 55 20.30 1.99 -5.41
C ASP A 55 20.48 3.51 -5.43
N GLY A 56 21.67 3.97 -5.83
CA GLY A 56 21.99 5.39 -5.96
C GLY A 56 22.28 6.11 -4.65
N ILE A 57 22.47 5.37 -3.55
CA ILE A 57 22.75 5.91 -2.21
C ILE A 57 24.08 5.41 -1.65
N THR A 58 24.68 6.19 -0.75
CA THR A 58 25.89 5.81 0.01
C THR A 58 25.58 4.85 1.15
N GLU A 59 26.60 4.16 1.67
CA GLU A 59 26.48 3.30 2.86
C GLU A 59 26.07 4.08 4.13
N GLU A 60 26.51 5.34 4.24
CA GLU A 60 26.09 6.23 5.32
C GLU A 60 24.59 6.54 5.22
N GLN A 61 24.11 6.92 4.03
CA GLN A 61 22.67 7.14 3.79
C GLN A 61 21.86 5.87 4.05
N ARG A 62 22.33 4.70 3.59
CA ARG A 62 21.69 3.41 3.84
C ARG A 62 21.57 3.13 5.34
N SER A 63 22.63 3.37 6.11
CA SER A 63 22.64 3.21 7.56
C SER A 63 21.65 4.15 8.26
N LEU A 64 21.58 5.41 7.82
CA LEU A 64 20.61 6.39 8.33
C LEU A 64 19.17 6.01 7.98
N ILE A 65 18.93 5.54 6.76
CA ILE A 65 17.62 5.04 6.30
C ILE A 65 17.16 3.87 7.18
N VAL A 66 18.01 2.87 7.42
CA VAL A 66 17.67 1.73 8.29
C VAL A 66 17.30 2.21 9.69
N LYS A 67 18.12 3.10 10.26
CA LYS A 67 17.85 3.68 11.59
C LYS A 67 16.50 4.39 11.64
N GLU A 68 16.16 5.15 10.60
CA GLU A 68 14.90 5.88 10.52
C GLU A 68 13.71 4.94 10.33
N LEU A 69 13.82 3.93 9.47
CA LEU A 69 12.81 2.89 9.28
C LEU A 69 12.52 2.12 10.58
N CYS A 70 13.55 1.84 11.40
CA CYS A 70 13.36 1.21 12.71
C CYS A 70 12.56 2.07 13.71
N ARG A 71 12.28 3.34 13.41
CA ARG A 71 11.44 4.22 14.24
C ARG A 71 9.94 4.05 14.01
N LEU A 72 9.52 3.19 13.08
CA LEU A 72 8.11 2.86 12.78
C LEU A 72 7.37 2.12 13.93
N ASN A 73 7.70 2.42 15.18
CA ASN A 73 7.19 1.75 16.37
C ASN A 73 5.67 1.96 16.54
N ARG A 74 5.03 0.89 17.02
CA ARG A 74 3.63 0.66 17.45
C ARG A 74 2.60 1.79 17.21
N THR A 75 1.63 1.44 16.34
CA THR A 75 0.24 1.93 16.25
C THR A 75 -0.04 3.37 15.80
N ASP A 76 0.98 4.18 15.57
CA ASP A 76 0.83 5.57 15.12
C ASP A 76 0.83 5.63 13.57
N ARG A 77 -0.26 6.12 12.94
CA ARG A 77 -0.36 6.41 11.49
C ARG A 77 0.43 7.66 11.04
N GLY A 78 0.68 8.60 11.94
CA GLY A 78 1.57 9.75 11.72
C GLY A 78 3.06 9.37 11.76
N GLY A 79 3.40 8.21 12.32
CA GLY A 79 4.74 7.66 12.33
C GLY A 79 5.29 7.37 10.92
N GLN A 80 4.45 6.86 10.01
CA GLN A 80 4.84 6.57 8.62
C GLN A 80 5.14 7.85 7.85
N GLU A 81 4.31 8.88 7.98
CA GLU A 81 4.49 10.16 7.28
C GLU A 81 5.76 10.89 7.74
N SER A 82 6.03 10.89 9.05
CA SER A 82 7.27 11.46 9.59
C SER A 82 8.50 10.70 9.13
N VAL A 83 8.45 9.35 9.13
CA VAL A 83 9.55 8.52 8.61
C VAL A 83 9.76 8.79 7.13
N ALA A 84 8.71 8.82 6.30
CA ALA A 84 8.81 9.13 4.88
C ALA A 84 9.46 10.50 4.63
N THR A 85 9.08 11.51 5.40
CA THR A 85 9.69 12.85 5.35
C THR A 85 11.19 12.81 5.67
N ASN A 86 11.57 12.09 6.72
CA ASN A 86 12.96 11.97 7.13
C ASN A 86 13.78 11.15 6.12
N LEU A 87 13.19 10.12 5.52
CA LEU A 87 13.81 9.37 4.43
C LEU A 87 14.13 10.28 3.24
N LEU A 88 13.18 11.12 2.82
CA LEU A 88 13.42 12.09 1.74
C LEU A 88 14.56 13.06 2.08
N GLN A 89 14.68 13.51 3.33
CA GLN A 89 15.80 14.36 3.76
C GLN A 89 17.15 13.62 3.68
N ILE A 90 17.19 12.34 4.04
CA ILE A 90 18.41 11.52 3.97
C ILE A 90 18.79 11.21 2.50
N LEU A 91 17.78 10.91 1.67
CA LEU A 91 17.94 10.63 0.26
C LEU A 91 18.37 11.89 -0.52
N GLY A 92 17.83 13.05 -0.14
CA GLY A 92 18.11 14.34 -0.77
C GLY A 92 17.82 14.33 -2.26
N ASP A 93 18.62 15.08 -3.02
CA ASP A 93 18.50 15.18 -4.47
C ASP A 93 19.16 14.01 -5.23
N ALA A 94 19.61 12.97 -4.53
CA ALA A 94 20.25 11.82 -5.17
C ALA A 94 19.31 11.14 -6.19
N ASP A 95 19.90 10.59 -7.25
CA ASP A 95 19.22 9.78 -8.25
C ASP A 95 19.08 8.34 -7.74
N TRP A 96 18.23 8.17 -6.73
CA TRP A 96 18.02 6.90 -6.06
C TRP A 96 16.86 6.14 -6.69
N HIS A 97 16.96 4.82 -6.65
CA HIS A 97 15.98 3.90 -7.23
C HIS A 97 15.66 2.81 -6.24
N TRP A 98 14.38 2.50 -6.06
CA TRP A 98 13.96 1.37 -5.25
C TRP A 98 13.62 0.20 -6.16
N LYS A 99 14.52 -0.79 -6.22
CA LYS A 99 14.40 -1.94 -7.14
C LYS A 99 13.06 -2.66 -7.06
N GLU A 100 12.49 -2.77 -5.87
CA GLU A 100 11.21 -3.44 -5.70
C GLU A 100 10.07 -2.64 -6.34
N TRP A 101 10.08 -1.31 -6.20
CA TRP A 101 9.14 -0.44 -6.92
C TRP A 101 9.34 -0.53 -8.43
N ASP A 102 10.57 -0.37 -8.91
CA ASP A 102 10.88 -0.38 -10.36
C ASP A 102 10.51 -1.72 -11.01
N TYR A 103 10.59 -2.81 -10.25
CA TYR A 103 10.16 -4.13 -10.70
C TYR A 103 8.63 -4.27 -10.73
N TRP A 104 7.93 -3.80 -9.71
CA TRP A 104 6.49 -4.03 -9.56
C TRP A 104 5.62 -3.00 -10.28
N GLN A 105 6.04 -1.73 -10.38
CA GLN A 105 5.27 -0.66 -11.02
C GLN A 105 4.76 -1.01 -12.42
N PRO A 106 5.59 -1.48 -13.38
CA PRO A 106 5.07 -1.82 -14.70
C PRO A 106 4.14 -3.03 -14.68
N ARG A 107 4.35 -3.98 -13.76
CA ARG A 107 3.51 -5.18 -13.60
C ARG A 107 2.16 -4.85 -12.99
N CYS A 108 2.11 -3.90 -12.07
CA CYS A 108 0.86 -3.45 -11.49
C CYS A 108 -0.10 -2.92 -12.55
N VAL A 109 0.42 -2.14 -13.49
CA VAL A 109 -0.35 -1.60 -14.61
C VAL A 109 -0.74 -2.70 -15.61
N SER A 110 0.21 -3.55 -16.02
CA SER A 110 -0.08 -4.55 -17.07
C SER A 110 -0.93 -5.73 -16.60
N GLU A 111 -0.85 -6.10 -15.32
CA GLU A 111 -1.54 -7.24 -14.74
C GLU A 111 -2.80 -6.82 -13.94
N GLU A 112 -3.08 -5.52 -13.82
CA GLU A 112 -4.16 -4.95 -12.99
C GLU A 112 -4.08 -5.42 -11.53
N LEU A 113 -2.87 -5.42 -10.95
CA LEU A 113 -2.59 -5.91 -9.60
C LEU A 113 -1.88 -4.86 -8.75
N TRP A 114 -2.39 -4.54 -7.57
CA TRP A 114 -1.75 -3.58 -6.66
C TRP A 114 -1.87 -4.03 -5.22
N GLY A 115 -0.82 -3.79 -4.44
CA GLY A 115 -0.87 -3.96 -3.00
C GLY A 115 -1.70 -2.83 -2.36
N TRP A 116 -2.21 -3.03 -1.16
CA TRP A 116 -3.08 -2.07 -0.47
C TRP A 116 -2.54 -0.63 -0.45
N HIS A 117 -1.25 -0.43 -0.17
CA HIS A 117 -0.62 0.89 -0.19
C HIS A 117 -0.02 1.30 -1.53
N MET A 118 -0.06 0.43 -2.54
CA MET A 118 0.34 0.75 -3.91
C MET A 118 -0.76 1.51 -4.66
N MET A 119 -1.43 2.47 -4.01
CA MET A 119 -2.51 3.27 -4.60
C MET A 119 -2.03 4.15 -5.76
N PHE A 120 -0.71 4.27 -5.95
CA PHE A 120 -0.06 4.96 -7.05
C PHE A 120 0.25 4.03 -8.25
N CYS A 121 -0.23 2.78 -8.21
CA CYS A 121 0.03 1.72 -9.19
C CYS A 121 -1.22 1.15 -9.87
N SER A 122 -2.43 1.66 -9.60
CA SER A 122 -3.66 1.13 -10.20
C SER A 122 -4.73 2.17 -10.48
N PRO A 123 -5.12 2.30 -11.76
CA PRO A 123 -4.23 2.73 -12.83
C PRO A 123 -3.58 4.09 -12.48
N TYR A 124 -2.34 4.31 -12.91
CA TYR A 124 -1.91 5.61 -13.42
C TYR A 124 -1.33 5.40 -14.82
N PRO A 125 -2.21 5.33 -15.82
CA PRO A 125 -2.24 6.29 -16.90
C PRO A 125 -3.33 7.29 -16.54
N ASP A 126 -3.17 8.51 -17.00
CA ASP A 126 -4.31 9.37 -17.22
C ASP A 126 -5.33 8.67 -18.13
N GLU A 127 -6.25 7.91 -17.53
CA GLU A 127 -7.43 7.39 -18.18
C GLU A 127 -8.63 8.28 -17.90
N ILE A 128 -9.34 8.63 -18.98
CA ILE A 128 -10.54 9.45 -18.90
C ILE A 128 -11.64 8.60 -18.25
N ASP A 129 -12.13 9.06 -17.10
CA ASP A 129 -13.45 8.64 -16.60
C ASP A 129 -14.54 9.24 -17.52
N TRP A 130 -14.82 8.52 -18.60
CA TRP A 130 -15.73 8.97 -19.65
C TRP A 130 -17.12 9.28 -19.10
N GLU A 131 -17.67 8.43 -18.24
CA GLU A 131 -19.02 8.63 -17.72
C GLU A 131 -19.12 9.88 -16.85
N LYS A 132 -18.13 10.10 -15.98
CA LYS A 132 -18.06 11.31 -15.15
C LYS A 132 -17.86 12.57 -15.97
N GLU A 133 -17.02 12.55 -17.00
CA GLU A 133 -16.80 13.71 -17.86
C GLU A 133 -17.98 13.99 -18.79
N ARG A 134 -18.65 12.94 -19.31
CA ARG A 134 -19.89 13.04 -20.10
C ARG A 134 -21.03 13.64 -19.27
N ALA A 135 -21.20 13.22 -18.01
CA ALA A 135 -22.24 13.73 -17.12
C ALA A 135 -22.13 15.24 -16.84
N LYS A 136 -20.91 15.79 -16.82
CA LYS A 136 -20.65 17.23 -16.61
C LYS A 136 -20.79 18.07 -17.89
N THR A 137 -20.68 17.43 -19.06
CA THR A 137 -20.53 18.14 -20.33
C THR A 137 -21.85 18.15 -21.10
N LYS A 138 -22.57 19.28 -21.00
CA LYS A 138 -23.83 19.54 -21.71
C LYS A 138 -23.62 20.48 -22.90
N PRO A 139 -24.57 20.57 -23.86
CA PRO A 139 -24.47 21.51 -24.98
C PRO A 139 -24.18 22.95 -24.52
N GLU A 140 -24.81 23.40 -23.44
CA GLU A 140 -24.61 24.72 -22.84
C GLU A 140 -23.16 24.90 -22.38
N THR A 141 -22.59 23.88 -21.72
CA THR A 141 -21.23 23.92 -21.19
C THR A 141 -20.20 24.10 -22.31
N ILE A 142 -20.40 23.42 -23.44
CA ILE A 142 -19.51 23.53 -24.61
C ILE A 142 -19.69 24.87 -25.32
N VAL A 143 -20.93 25.28 -25.63
CA VAL A 143 -21.19 26.49 -26.43
C VAL A 143 -20.88 27.78 -25.66
N ASN A 144 -21.16 27.80 -24.36
CA ASN A 144 -20.93 28.99 -23.54
C ASN A 144 -19.43 29.26 -23.31
N SER A 145 -18.60 28.22 -23.25
CA SER A 145 -17.15 28.35 -23.05
C SER A 145 -16.38 28.84 -24.29
N LEU A 146 -16.99 28.82 -25.47
CA LEU A 146 -16.35 29.22 -26.73
C LEU A 146 -16.59 30.69 -27.08
N LYS A 147 -15.85 31.24 -28.04
CA LYS A 147 -16.27 32.49 -28.72
C LYS A 147 -17.36 32.19 -29.76
N ALA A 148 -18.07 33.23 -30.21
CA ALA A 148 -19.18 33.05 -31.15
C ALA A 148 -18.76 32.39 -32.47
N GLN A 149 -17.57 32.72 -32.99
CA GLN A 149 -17.05 32.11 -34.22
C GLN A 149 -16.65 30.64 -34.00
N GLU A 150 -15.92 30.35 -32.91
CA GLU A 150 -15.50 28.99 -32.54
C GLU A 150 -16.70 28.04 -32.35
N ALA A 151 -17.80 28.54 -31.77
CA ALA A 151 -19.04 27.76 -31.62
C ALA A 151 -19.68 27.42 -32.99
N LYS A 152 -19.59 28.32 -33.97
CA LYS A 152 -20.08 28.05 -35.33
C LYS A 152 -19.20 27.04 -36.04
N ASP A 153 -17.87 27.21 -35.94
CA ASP A 153 -16.90 26.33 -36.57
C ASP A 153 -17.00 24.89 -36.03
N LEU A 154 -17.41 24.72 -34.77
CA LEU A 154 -17.65 23.42 -34.13
C LEU A 154 -18.65 22.52 -34.89
N ILE A 155 -19.70 23.12 -35.46
CA ILE A 155 -20.76 22.38 -36.15
C ILE A 155 -20.72 22.54 -37.66
N LYS A 156 -19.86 23.42 -38.18
CA LYS A 156 -19.82 23.82 -39.60
C LYS A 156 -19.73 22.65 -40.58
N SER A 157 -19.00 21.58 -40.24
CA SER A 157 -18.85 20.39 -41.08
C SER A 157 -20.06 19.44 -41.04
N TYR A 158 -21.05 19.71 -40.20
CA TYR A 158 -22.21 18.85 -39.95
C TYR A 158 -23.53 19.54 -40.31
N VAL A 159 -23.49 20.83 -40.58
CA VAL A 159 -24.64 21.64 -40.95
C VAL A 159 -24.73 21.60 -42.49
N ALA A 160 -25.89 21.19 -43.01
CA ALA A 160 -26.16 21.25 -44.44
C ALA A 160 -26.17 22.72 -44.93
N ASP A 161 -25.77 22.94 -46.19
CA ASP A 161 -25.55 24.29 -46.74
C ASP A 161 -26.79 25.21 -46.67
N ASP A 162 -27.98 24.65 -46.49
CA ASP A 162 -29.27 25.34 -46.38
C ASP A 162 -29.63 25.79 -44.95
N ILE A 163 -28.94 25.29 -43.93
CA ILE A 163 -29.21 25.65 -42.53
C ILE A 163 -28.37 26.87 -42.12
N VAL A 164 -29.03 28.00 -41.85
CA VAL A 164 -28.36 29.26 -41.51
C VAL A 164 -28.14 29.40 -40.00
N ILE A 165 -26.91 29.17 -39.53
CA ILE A 165 -26.50 29.36 -38.13
C ILE A 165 -25.90 30.76 -37.91
N LYS A 166 -26.63 31.66 -37.23
CA LYS A 166 -26.20 33.07 -37.07
C LYS A 166 -25.63 33.37 -35.68
N THR A 167 -26.14 32.73 -34.65
CA THR A 167 -25.84 33.03 -33.24
C THR A 167 -25.35 31.80 -32.48
N LYS A 168 -24.77 32.01 -31.30
CA LYS A 168 -24.49 30.90 -30.36
C LYS A 168 -25.75 30.17 -29.92
N SER A 169 -26.88 30.88 -29.82
CA SER A 169 -28.16 30.26 -29.46
C SER A 169 -28.61 29.27 -30.53
N ASP A 170 -28.37 29.59 -31.81
CA ASP A 170 -28.70 28.70 -32.92
C ASP A 170 -27.83 27.43 -32.88
N VAL A 171 -26.53 27.58 -32.59
CA VAL A 171 -25.61 26.44 -32.37
C VAL A 171 -26.11 25.56 -31.21
N LEU A 172 -26.51 26.18 -30.09
CA LEU A 172 -27.01 25.46 -28.92
C LEU A 172 -28.27 24.66 -29.26
N SER A 173 -29.25 25.29 -29.91
CA SER A 173 -30.48 24.63 -30.35
C SER A 173 -30.20 23.50 -31.34
N PHE A 174 -29.27 23.71 -32.26
CA PHE A 174 -28.86 22.68 -33.22
C PHE A 174 -28.28 21.44 -32.53
N LEU A 175 -27.38 21.62 -31.56
CA LEU A 175 -26.79 20.51 -30.80
C LEU A 175 -27.82 19.77 -29.94
N LYS A 176 -28.79 20.48 -29.34
CA LYS A 176 -29.89 19.85 -28.57
C LYS A 176 -30.79 18.98 -29.44
N ASN A 177 -31.02 19.40 -30.69
CA ASN A 177 -31.88 18.69 -31.62
C ASN A 177 -31.15 17.55 -32.35
N ASN A 178 -29.83 17.43 -32.21
CA ASN A 178 -29.00 16.41 -32.84
C ASN A 178 -28.13 15.69 -31.78
N PRO A 179 -28.71 14.83 -30.93
CA PRO A 179 -28.02 14.25 -29.78
C PRO A 179 -26.80 13.39 -30.16
N GLU A 180 -26.90 12.55 -31.19
CA GLU A 180 -25.77 11.71 -31.64
C GLU A 180 -24.57 12.56 -32.09
N LEU A 181 -24.83 13.65 -32.80
CA LEU A 181 -23.80 14.60 -33.20
C LEU A 181 -23.17 15.28 -31.99
N PHE A 182 -24.00 15.68 -31.02
CA PHE A 182 -23.51 16.27 -29.78
C PHE A 182 -22.61 15.30 -29.02
N GLU A 183 -22.96 14.01 -28.92
CA GLU A 183 -22.12 13.00 -28.28
C GLU A 183 -20.74 12.90 -28.92
N LYS A 184 -20.68 12.87 -30.26
CA LYS A 184 -19.40 12.84 -31.00
C LYS A 184 -18.54 14.09 -30.73
N ILE A 185 -19.16 15.27 -30.74
CA ILE A 185 -18.46 16.54 -30.46
C ILE A 185 -18.00 16.61 -29.00
N ARG A 186 -18.85 16.18 -28.07
CA ARG A 186 -18.59 16.13 -26.64
C ARG A 186 -17.39 15.23 -26.33
N ASP A 187 -17.41 14.00 -26.84
CA ASP A 187 -16.37 13.02 -26.53
C ASP A 187 -15.02 13.46 -27.11
N ARG A 188 -15.00 14.03 -28.33
CA ARG A 188 -13.80 14.65 -28.90
C ARG A 188 -13.25 15.77 -28.03
N ARG A 189 -14.11 16.66 -27.52
CA ARG A 189 -13.73 17.77 -26.63
C ARG A 189 -13.19 17.28 -25.29
N ILE A 190 -13.80 16.23 -24.73
CA ILE A 190 -13.33 15.60 -23.49
C ILE A 190 -11.92 15.05 -23.72
N GLN A 191 -11.69 14.34 -24.83
CA GLN A 191 -10.35 13.85 -25.21
C GLN A 191 -9.35 14.98 -25.40
N GLU A 192 -9.66 16.00 -26.21
CA GLU A 192 -8.75 17.13 -26.45
C GLU A 192 -8.38 17.86 -25.15
N ARG A 193 -9.35 18.03 -24.23
CA ARG A 193 -9.10 18.62 -22.92
C ARG A 193 -8.25 17.70 -22.05
N TRP A 194 -8.46 16.40 -22.14
CA TRP A 194 -7.68 15.40 -21.43
C TRP A 194 -6.22 15.44 -21.88
N ASP A 195 -5.99 15.28 -23.18
CA ASP A 195 -4.66 15.26 -23.81
C ASP A 195 -3.88 16.55 -23.59
N SER A 196 -4.57 17.67 -23.34
CA SER A 196 -3.96 18.96 -23.02
C SER A 196 -3.46 19.09 -21.57
N LYS A 197 -3.86 18.18 -20.68
CA LYS A 197 -3.41 18.19 -19.28
C LYS A 197 -2.04 17.51 -19.18
N PRO A 198 -1.18 17.94 -18.25
CA PRO A 198 0.02 17.19 -17.92
C PRO A 198 -0.40 15.81 -17.43
N HIS A 199 0.01 14.78 -18.14
CA HIS A 199 -0.25 13.40 -17.73
C HIS A 199 0.86 12.91 -16.83
N ARG A 200 0.49 12.30 -15.70
CA ARG A 200 1.44 11.79 -14.73
C ARG A 200 1.73 10.33 -15.03
N THR A 201 2.86 10.10 -15.69
CA THR A 201 3.31 8.75 -16.07
C THR A 201 4.14 8.07 -14.97
N GLU A 202 4.60 8.83 -13.98
CA GLU A 202 5.55 8.37 -12.96
C GLU A 202 5.14 8.85 -11.56
N ALA A 203 5.32 7.98 -10.56
CA ALA A 203 5.15 8.33 -9.16
C ALA A 203 6.27 9.30 -8.71
N SER A 204 5.96 10.20 -7.79
CA SER A 204 6.99 11.12 -7.28
C SER A 204 7.89 10.44 -6.25
N LYS A 205 9.07 11.02 -5.99
CA LYS A 205 9.98 10.55 -4.94
C LYS A 205 9.28 10.48 -3.58
N GLU A 206 8.38 11.40 -3.28
CA GLU A 206 7.58 11.44 -2.05
C GLU A 206 6.64 10.24 -1.93
N GLU A 207 5.96 9.86 -3.02
CA GLU A 207 5.08 8.70 -3.05
C GLU A 207 5.86 7.39 -2.89
N ILE A 208 7.01 7.29 -3.56
CA ILE A 208 7.88 6.11 -3.46
C ILE A 208 8.45 6.00 -2.03
N ALA A 209 8.91 7.10 -1.44
CA ALA A 209 9.41 7.11 -0.06
C ALA A 209 8.30 6.80 0.95
N THR A 210 7.09 7.28 0.71
CA THR A 210 5.91 6.94 1.50
C THR A 210 5.66 5.43 1.40
N LEU A 211 5.49 4.89 0.20
CA LEU A 211 5.26 3.47 -0.04
C LEU A 211 6.34 2.59 0.61
N LEU A 212 7.60 3.01 0.55
CA LEU A 212 8.72 2.33 1.21
C LEU A 212 8.49 2.24 2.74
N ALA A 213 8.14 3.35 3.40
CA ALA A 213 7.84 3.36 4.84
C ALA A 213 6.66 2.44 5.20
N TRP A 214 5.57 2.48 4.42
CA TRP A 214 4.41 1.61 4.63
C TRP A 214 4.75 0.12 4.41
N THR A 215 5.55 -0.18 3.40
CA THR A 215 6.01 -1.55 3.09
C THR A 215 6.82 -2.12 4.25
N VAL A 216 7.77 -1.35 4.79
CA VAL A 216 8.58 -1.78 5.93
C VAL A 216 7.71 -1.95 7.17
N TRP A 217 6.76 -1.05 7.42
CA TRP A 217 5.81 -1.17 8.52
C TRP A 217 4.98 -2.46 8.45
N GLY A 218 4.47 -2.82 7.26
CA GLY A 218 3.74 -4.07 7.03
C GLY A 218 4.60 -5.30 7.35
N ARG A 219 5.84 -5.31 6.85
CA ARG A 219 6.82 -6.38 7.12
C ARG A 219 7.18 -6.50 8.60
N MET A 220 7.42 -5.39 9.29
CA MET A 220 7.70 -5.36 10.72
C MET A 220 6.52 -5.88 11.54
N SER A 221 5.30 -5.47 11.16
CA SER A 221 4.07 -5.90 11.84
C SER A 221 3.86 -7.41 11.72
N PHE A 222 4.06 -7.96 10.53
CA PHE A 222 4.05 -9.41 10.30
C PHE A 222 5.05 -10.14 11.19
N ILE A 223 6.33 -9.71 11.18
CA ILE A 223 7.40 -10.33 11.99
C ILE A 223 7.02 -10.31 13.47
N ARG A 224 6.57 -9.15 13.97
CA ARG A 224 6.17 -8.97 15.36
C ARG A 224 5.04 -9.92 15.75
N ASN A 225 4.03 -10.07 14.89
CA ASN A 225 2.89 -10.93 15.18
C ASN A 225 3.26 -12.42 15.12
N VAL A 226 4.12 -12.83 14.19
CA VAL A 226 4.67 -14.20 14.14
C VAL A 226 5.50 -14.50 15.40
N VAL A 227 6.43 -13.61 15.76
CA VAL A 227 7.27 -13.76 16.97
C VAL A 227 6.40 -13.86 18.22
N ARG A 228 5.35 -13.03 18.32
CA ARG A 228 4.38 -13.11 19.43
C ARG A 228 3.72 -14.48 19.51
N CYS A 229 3.17 -15.00 18.40
CA CYS A 229 2.51 -16.31 18.38
C CYS A 229 3.47 -17.43 18.80
N LEU A 230 4.68 -17.45 18.21
CA LEU A 230 5.68 -18.48 18.49
C LEU A 230 6.22 -18.41 19.92
N SER A 231 6.36 -17.20 20.48
CA SER A 231 6.78 -17.00 21.88
C SER A 231 5.78 -17.56 22.90
N LEU A 232 4.51 -17.62 22.51
CA LEU A 232 3.42 -18.20 23.29
C LEU A 232 3.20 -19.70 22.99
N GLY A 233 4.04 -20.29 22.14
CA GLY A 233 3.90 -21.70 21.72
C GLY A 233 2.71 -21.97 20.81
N MET A 234 2.08 -20.94 20.25
CA MET A 234 0.93 -21.06 19.37
C MET A 234 1.36 -21.29 17.93
N LYS A 235 0.51 -21.98 17.17
CA LYS A 235 0.63 -21.99 15.71
C LYS A 235 0.08 -20.67 15.17
N TYR A 236 0.37 -20.40 13.90
CA TYR A 236 -0.17 -19.22 13.26
C TYR A 236 -0.55 -19.49 11.81
N ARG A 237 -1.54 -18.73 11.34
CA ARG A 237 -1.95 -18.66 9.94
C ARG A 237 -1.85 -17.22 9.46
N VAL A 238 -1.42 -17.07 8.21
CA VAL A 238 -1.38 -15.78 7.53
C VAL A 238 -2.76 -15.51 6.92
N TYR A 239 -3.25 -14.29 7.06
CA TYR A 239 -4.39 -13.80 6.31
C TYR A 239 -4.05 -12.43 5.71
N TRP A 240 -4.72 -12.14 4.60
CA TRP A 240 -4.61 -10.87 3.89
C TRP A 240 -5.81 -10.01 4.29
N LEU A 241 -5.58 -8.71 4.46
CA LEU A 241 -6.68 -7.80 4.82
C LEU A 241 -7.66 -7.62 3.64
N GLU A 242 -7.17 -7.81 2.42
CA GLU A 242 -7.95 -7.59 1.20
C GLU A 242 -7.62 -8.65 0.13
N ASP A 243 -8.60 -8.88 -0.74
CA ASP A 243 -8.49 -9.88 -1.82
C ASP A 243 -7.37 -9.55 -2.80
N HIS A 244 -7.16 -8.26 -3.13
CA HIS A 244 -6.11 -7.83 -4.06
C HIS A 244 -4.70 -8.07 -3.52
N ASP A 245 -4.48 -7.96 -2.20
CA ASP A 245 -3.20 -8.30 -1.57
C ASP A 245 -2.92 -9.82 -1.65
N GLU A 246 -3.95 -10.65 -1.52
CA GLU A 246 -3.82 -12.10 -1.69
C GLU A 246 -3.50 -12.48 -3.14
N GLU A 247 -4.13 -11.82 -4.11
CA GLU A 247 -3.86 -11.99 -5.53
C GLU A 247 -2.42 -11.58 -5.88
N PHE A 248 -2.00 -10.40 -5.41
CA PHE A 248 -0.63 -9.93 -5.56
C PHE A 248 0.36 -10.93 -4.94
N PHE A 249 0.09 -11.42 -3.73
CA PHE A 249 0.92 -12.44 -3.09
C PHE A 249 1.06 -13.71 -3.95
N LYS A 250 -0.03 -14.18 -4.56
CA LYS A 250 -0.02 -15.36 -5.43
C LYS A 250 0.91 -15.20 -6.61
N VAL A 251 1.03 -13.99 -7.16
CA VAL A 251 1.97 -13.64 -8.24
C VAL A 251 3.40 -13.47 -7.68
N ALA A 252 3.55 -12.67 -6.63
CA ALA A 252 4.85 -12.36 -6.02
C ALA A 252 5.60 -13.58 -5.50
N LYS A 253 4.91 -14.62 -5.00
CA LYS A 253 5.54 -15.83 -4.46
C LYS A 253 6.20 -16.71 -5.54
N VAL A 254 5.70 -16.65 -6.78
CA VAL A 254 6.19 -17.46 -7.92
C VAL A 254 7.05 -16.66 -8.89
N ALA A 255 7.03 -15.33 -8.80
CA ALA A 255 7.86 -14.43 -9.59
C ALA A 255 9.36 -14.71 -9.38
N LYS A 256 10.02 -15.26 -10.41
CA LYS A 256 11.44 -15.68 -10.35
C LYS A 256 12.37 -14.49 -10.11
N ASP A 257 12.06 -13.36 -10.73
CA ASP A 257 12.90 -12.17 -10.76
C ASP A 257 12.51 -11.15 -9.69
N ASN A 258 11.59 -11.48 -8.77
CA ASN A 258 11.21 -10.60 -7.66
C ASN A 258 12.47 -10.16 -6.87
N PRO A 259 12.75 -8.84 -6.77
CA PRO A 259 13.91 -8.33 -6.03
C PRO A 259 13.90 -8.74 -4.56
N TRP A 260 12.72 -8.88 -3.95
CA TRP A 260 12.59 -9.34 -2.57
C TRP A 260 12.89 -10.83 -2.44
N LYS A 261 14.06 -11.17 -1.87
CA LYS A 261 14.52 -12.55 -1.71
C LYS A 261 14.09 -13.21 -0.39
N HIS A 262 13.59 -12.45 0.58
CA HIS A 262 13.25 -12.95 1.92
C HIS A 262 11.81 -13.47 2.01
N LYS A 263 11.51 -14.58 1.32
CA LYS A 263 10.14 -15.15 1.17
C LYS A 263 9.39 -15.45 2.47
N LYS A 264 10.09 -15.55 3.61
CA LYS A 264 9.47 -15.79 4.92
C LYS A 264 8.92 -14.52 5.56
N ILE A 265 9.43 -13.35 5.19
CA ILE A 265 8.94 -12.05 5.66
C ILE A 265 7.85 -11.59 4.69
N LEU A 266 6.63 -11.41 5.20
CA LEU A 266 5.47 -10.99 4.41
C LEU A 266 5.05 -9.55 4.77
N PRO A 267 4.44 -8.80 3.84
CA PRO A 267 4.30 -9.12 2.41
C PRO A 267 5.67 -9.17 1.69
N ASN A 268 5.77 -10.03 0.68
CA ASN A 268 6.94 -10.17 -0.20
C ASN A 268 6.82 -9.36 -1.50
N PHE A 269 6.01 -8.30 -1.43
CA PHE A 269 5.74 -7.32 -2.47
C PHE A 269 5.52 -5.96 -1.78
N PRO A 270 5.61 -4.84 -2.50
CA PRO A 270 5.48 -3.52 -1.92
C PRO A 270 4.02 -3.21 -1.54
N GLY A 271 3.85 -2.46 -0.46
CA GLY A 271 2.57 -1.90 -0.03
C GLY A 271 1.50 -2.85 0.51
N GLY A 272 1.71 -4.17 0.48
CA GLY A 272 0.74 -5.12 1.04
C GLY A 272 0.62 -5.08 2.56
N ILE A 273 -0.44 -5.68 3.07
CA ILE A 273 -0.60 -5.96 4.51
C ILE A 273 -0.92 -7.45 4.70
N ALA A 274 0.01 -8.16 5.33
CA ALA A 274 -0.18 -9.52 5.83
C ALA A 274 -0.32 -9.48 7.34
N ASP A 275 -1.38 -10.10 7.88
CA ASP A 275 -1.56 -10.25 9.32
C ASP A 275 -1.64 -11.73 9.70
N VAL A 276 -1.60 -11.99 11.01
CA VAL A 276 -1.34 -13.30 11.58
C VAL A 276 -2.37 -13.60 12.65
N LEU A 277 -3.14 -14.67 12.45
CA LEU A 277 -4.04 -15.22 13.47
C LEU A 277 -3.32 -16.35 14.19
N SER A 278 -3.44 -16.36 15.52
CA SER A 278 -3.01 -17.49 16.34
C SER A 278 -4.03 -18.64 16.22
N ASP A 279 -3.51 -19.84 16.05
CA ASP A 279 -4.26 -21.11 16.11
C ASP A 279 -3.99 -21.84 17.43
#